data_AF-A0A445GLM9-F1
#
_entry.id   AF-A0A445GLM9-F1
#
_cell.length_a   1.000
_cell.length_b   1.000
_cell.length_c   1.000
_cell.angle_alpha   90.00
_cell.angle_beta   90.00
_cell.angle_gamma   90.00
#
_symmetry.space_group_name_H-M   'P 1'
#
loop_
_entity.id
_entity.type
_entity.pdbx_description
1 polymer ?
#
loop_
_entity_poly.entity_id
_entity_poly.type
_entity_poly.pdbx_seq_one_letter_code
_entity_poly.pdbx_strand_id
1 'polypeptide(L)'
;MAGKKIPDVLLNSGHKMPVIGMGTSVENRPSNETLASIYVEAIEVGYRHFDTAAVYGTEEAIGLAVAEAIDKGLIKSRDEVFITSKPWNTDAHRDLIVPALKTTLKKLGTEYVDLYLIHWPVRLRHDLENPTVFTKEDVLPFDIEGTWKAMEECYKLGIAKSIGICNYGIKKLTKLLEIATIPPAVNQVP
;
A
#
# COMPACT_ATOMS: atom_id res chain seq x y z
N MET A 1 30.44 1.11 10.90
CA MET A 1 30.55 0.37 9.62
C MET A 1 29.49 0.93 8.70
N ALA A 2 29.80 1.29 7.45
CA ALA A 2 28.77 1.68 6.50
C ALA A 2 27.92 0.43 6.22
N GLY A 3 26.71 0.36 6.80
CA GLY A 3 25.79 -0.75 6.59
C GLY A 3 25.54 -0.93 5.09
N LYS A 4 25.50 -2.17 4.61
CA LYS A 4 25.16 -2.45 3.22
C LYS A 4 23.75 -1.93 2.95
N LYS A 5 23.63 -0.92 2.09
CA LYS A 5 22.34 -0.38 1.65
C LYS A 5 21.58 -1.44 0.85
N ILE A 6 20.30 -1.66 1.16
CA ILE A 6 19.41 -2.49 0.34
C ILE A 6 19.35 -1.88 -1.07
N PRO A 7 19.57 -2.66 -2.14
CA PRO A 7 19.53 -2.12 -3.50
C PRO A 7 18.10 -1.77 -3.91
N ASP A 8 18.00 -0.87 -4.88
CA ASP A 8 16.73 -0.39 -5.43
C ASP A 8 16.48 -0.99 -6.81
N VAL A 9 15.21 -1.24 -7.15
CA VAL A 9 14.75 -1.45 -8.53
C VAL A 9 14.07 -0.18 -9.05
N LEU A 10 14.25 0.14 -10.33
CA LEU A 10 13.55 1.23 -10.99
C LEU A 10 12.20 0.74 -11.52
N LEU A 11 11.11 1.30 -11.02
CA LEU A 11 9.76 1.03 -11.50
C LEU A 11 9.51 1.71 -12.85
N ASN A 12 8.53 1.22 -13.61
CA ASN A 12 8.09 1.85 -14.85
C ASN A 12 7.50 3.27 -14.65
N SER A 13 7.14 3.62 -13.41
CA SER A 13 6.73 4.96 -12.98
C SER A 13 7.90 5.94 -12.80
N GLY A 14 9.15 5.47 -12.93
CA GLY A 14 10.37 6.26 -12.73
C GLY A 14 10.85 6.34 -11.27
N HIS A 15 10.10 5.79 -10.32
CA HIS A 15 10.47 5.79 -8.90
C HIS A 15 11.31 4.56 -8.53
N LYS A 16 12.21 4.73 -7.56
CA LYS A 16 13.03 3.63 -7.01
C LYS A 16 12.28 2.94 -5.88
N MET A 17 12.32 1.61 -5.86
CA MET A 17 11.74 0.79 -4.79
C MET A 17 12.84 -0.11 -4.19
N PRO A 18 13.07 -0.10 -2.87
CA PRO A 18 13.98 -1.04 -2.23
C PRO A 18 13.50 -2.49 -2.44
N VAL A 19 14.42 -3.38 -2.85
CA VAL A 19 14.05 -4.76 -3.23
C VAL A 19 13.74 -5.67 -2.03
N ILE A 20 14.09 -5.24 -0.82
CA ILE A 20 13.71 -5.91 0.44
C ILE A 20 12.80 -4.96 1.22
N GLY A 21 11.60 -5.42 1.55
CA GLY A 21 10.63 -4.71 2.37
C GLY A 21 10.21 -5.50 3.60
N MET A 22 9.81 -4.78 4.64
CA MET A 22 9.21 -5.32 5.87
C MET A 22 7.70 -5.44 5.67
N GLY A 23 7.19 -6.67 5.62
CA GLY A 23 5.75 -6.92 5.63
C GLY A 23 5.14 -6.66 7.00
N THR A 24 3.93 -6.11 7.04
CA THR A 24 3.28 -5.71 8.31
C THR A 24 1.94 -6.39 8.58
N SER A 25 1.60 -7.43 7.80
CA SER A 25 0.49 -8.33 8.14
C SER A 25 0.89 -9.22 9.31
N VAL A 26 0.11 -9.22 10.39
CA VAL A 26 0.41 -9.96 11.61
C VAL A 26 -0.88 -10.51 12.24
N GLU A 27 -0.82 -11.75 12.72
CA GLU A 27 -1.88 -12.34 13.53
C GLU A 27 -1.78 -11.86 14.98
N ASN A 28 -2.91 -11.76 15.69
CA ASN A 28 -2.95 -11.27 17.08
C ASN A 28 -2.21 -9.95 17.25
N ARG A 29 -2.57 -8.98 16.41
CA ARG A 29 -1.87 -7.72 16.24
C ARG A 29 -1.60 -7.01 17.59
N PRO A 30 -0.33 -6.68 17.90
CA PRO A 30 0.03 -5.87 19.06
C PRO A 30 -0.51 -4.44 18.98
N SER A 31 -0.30 -3.66 20.05
CA SER A 31 -0.62 -2.24 20.05
C SER A 31 0.20 -1.47 19.02
N ASN A 32 -0.28 -0.27 18.64
CA ASN A 32 0.44 0.59 17.72
C ASN A 32 1.84 0.97 18.24
N GLU A 33 1.98 1.20 19.54
CA GLU A 33 3.25 1.57 20.18
C GLU A 33 4.26 0.42 20.07
N THR A 34 3.80 -0.82 20.27
CA THR A 34 4.67 -2.00 20.18
C THR A 34 5.14 -2.21 18.74
N LEU A 35 4.22 -2.11 17.77
CA LEU A 35 4.56 -2.20 16.35
C LEU A 35 5.47 -1.06 15.89
N ALA A 36 5.22 0.17 16.37
CA ALA A 36 6.05 1.32 16.04
C ALA A 36 7.50 1.11 16.50
N SER A 37 7.72 0.61 17.72
CA SER A 37 9.07 0.26 18.21
C SER A 37 9.78 -0.73 17.30
N ILE A 38 9.07 -1.79 16.86
CA ILE A 38 9.62 -2.80 15.93
C ILE A 38 10.00 -2.15 14.59
N TYR A 39 9.18 -1.24 14.07
CA TYR A 39 9.45 -0.58 12.79
C TYR A 39 10.58 0.46 12.89
N VAL A 40 10.74 1.12 14.05
CA VAL A 40 11.91 1.98 14.31
C VAL A 40 13.20 1.16 14.30
N GLU A 41 13.22 0.00 14.95
CA GLU A 41 14.37 -0.93 14.90
C GLU A 41 14.63 -1.39 13.47
N ALA A 42 13.59 -1.68 12.68
CA ALA A 42 13.74 -2.03 11.27
C ALA A 42 14.41 -0.89 10.47
N ILE A 43 14.01 0.37 10.71
CA ILE A 43 14.66 1.55 10.10
C ILE A 43 16.12 1.66 10.55
N GLU A 44 16.41 1.45 11.83
CA GLU A 44 17.76 1.52 12.40
C GLU A 44 18.70 0.50 11.74
N VAL A 45 18.24 -0.73 11.51
CA VAL A 45 19.04 -1.78 10.84
C VAL A 45 19.09 -1.65 9.30
N GLY A 46 18.38 -0.67 8.73
CA GLY A 46 18.52 -0.27 7.33
C GLY A 46 17.34 -0.58 6.42
N TYR A 47 16.20 -1.07 6.94
CA TYR A 47 14.98 -1.18 6.14
C TYR A 47 14.51 0.21 5.72
N ARG A 48 14.12 0.31 4.45
CA ARG A 48 13.51 1.51 3.88
C ARG A 48 12.23 1.22 3.13
N HIS A 49 11.74 -0.02 3.10
CA HIS A 49 10.48 -0.36 2.45
C HIS A 49 9.57 -1.07 3.46
N PHE A 50 8.35 -0.54 3.64
CA PHE A 50 7.30 -1.12 4.48
C PHE A 50 6.07 -1.43 3.64
N ASP A 51 5.60 -2.68 3.70
CA ASP A 51 4.39 -3.12 3.04
C ASP A 51 3.26 -3.26 4.08
N THR A 52 2.23 -2.43 3.93
CA THR A 52 1.00 -2.47 4.73
C THR A 52 -0.23 -2.57 3.84
N ALA A 53 -1.41 -2.53 4.46
CA ALA A 53 -2.71 -2.42 3.81
C ALA A 53 -3.74 -1.90 4.82
N ALA A 54 -4.81 -1.28 4.32
CA ALA A 54 -5.90 -0.79 5.17
C ALA A 54 -6.45 -1.88 6.11
N VAL A 55 -6.55 -3.11 5.62
CA VAL A 55 -7.09 -4.25 6.37
C VAL A 55 -6.14 -4.78 7.46
N TYR A 56 -4.82 -4.58 7.34
CA TYR A 56 -3.86 -5.01 8.38
C TYR A 56 -3.98 -4.09 9.61
N GLY A 57 -4.42 -2.85 9.35
CA GLY A 57 -4.58 -1.80 10.34
C GLY A 57 -3.26 -1.25 10.91
N THR A 58 -2.10 -1.71 10.42
CA THR A 58 -0.77 -1.32 10.90
C THR A 58 -0.28 0.03 10.36
N GLU A 59 -1.10 0.72 9.56
CA GLU A 59 -0.79 2.01 8.95
C GLU A 59 -0.40 3.07 9.98
N GLU A 60 -1.12 3.16 11.10
CA GLU A 60 -0.82 4.14 12.15
C GLU A 60 0.52 3.87 12.84
N ALA A 61 0.83 2.61 13.13
CA ALA A 61 2.12 2.22 13.71
C ALA A 61 3.30 2.56 12.80
N ILE A 62 3.15 2.43 11.47
CA ILE A 62 4.17 2.86 10.51
C ILE A 62 4.35 4.38 10.55
N GLY A 63 3.25 5.14 10.59
CA GLY A 63 3.29 6.60 10.69
C GLY A 63 4.05 7.07 11.94
N LEU A 64 3.74 6.48 13.09
CA LEU A 64 4.43 6.75 14.35
C LEU A 64 5.93 6.41 14.26
N ALA A 65 6.27 5.26 13.71
CA ALA A 65 7.66 4.83 13.57
C ALA A 65 8.48 5.73 12.65
N VAL A 66 7.90 6.20 11.55
CA VAL A 66 8.57 7.12 10.62
C VAL A 66 8.81 8.47 11.30
N ALA A 67 7.82 9.01 12.02
CA ALA A 67 7.98 10.25 12.77
C ALA A 67 9.09 10.13 13.84
N GLU A 68 9.05 9.06 14.63
CA GLU A 68 10.06 8.80 15.67
C GLU A 68 11.46 8.59 15.08
N ALA A 69 11.57 7.90 13.93
CA ALA A 69 12.85 7.70 13.25
C ALA A 69 13.44 9.01 12.70
N ILE A 70 12.61 9.97 12.28
CA ILE A 70 13.04 11.32 11.91
C ILE A 70 13.53 12.07 13.16
N ASP A 71 12.74 12.04 14.24
CA ASP A 71 13.09 12.73 15.50
C ASP A 71 14.41 12.20 16.11
N LYS A 72 14.64 10.89 15.99
CA LYS A 72 15.90 10.23 16.40
C LYS A 72 17.06 10.41 15.42
N GLY A 73 16.81 10.98 14.23
CA GLY A 73 17.83 11.15 13.18
C GLY A 73 18.27 9.86 12.49
N LEU A 74 17.47 8.79 12.56
CA LEU A 74 17.73 7.52 11.86
C LEU A 74 17.50 7.64 10.35
N ILE A 75 16.61 8.55 9.95
CA ILE A 75 16.35 9.02 8.59
C ILE A 75 16.19 10.53 8.61
N LYS A 76 16.51 11.23 7.51
CA LYS A 76 16.41 12.69 7.47
C LYS A 76 14.98 13.19 7.23
N SER A 77 14.18 12.40 6.53
CA SER A 77 12.88 12.82 6.03
C SER A 77 12.04 11.64 5.56
N ARG A 78 10.74 11.88 5.38
CA ARG A 78 9.74 10.87 4.96
C ARG A 78 10.11 10.18 3.64
N ASP A 79 10.72 10.89 2.70
CA ASP A 79 11.10 10.38 1.37
C ASP A 79 12.28 9.39 1.39
N GLU A 80 12.93 9.19 2.54
CA GLU A 80 13.89 8.09 2.68
C GLU A 80 13.21 6.72 2.83
N VAL A 81 11.91 6.68 3.14
CA VAL A 81 11.13 5.44 3.30
C VAL A 81 10.17 5.26 2.13
N PHE A 82 10.02 4.03 1.67
CA PHE A 82 9.08 3.57 0.67
C PHE A 82 7.92 2.85 1.36
N ILE A 83 6.73 3.44 1.33
CA ILE A 83 5.53 2.88 1.95
C ILE A 83 4.58 2.37 0.87
N THR A 84 4.28 1.08 0.94
CA THR A 84 3.23 0.44 0.14
C THR A 84 1.97 0.28 0.99
N SER A 85 0.81 0.70 0.49
CA SER A 85 -0.50 0.36 1.09
C SER A 85 -1.49 -0.11 0.02
N LYS A 86 -2.65 -0.60 0.47
CA LYS A 86 -3.66 -1.26 -0.35
C LYS A 86 -5.06 -0.93 0.19
N PRO A 87 -6.04 -0.52 -0.64
CA PRO A 87 -7.43 -0.48 -0.23
C PRO A 87 -7.91 -1.90 0.06
N TRP A 88 -8.93 -2.05 0.91
CA TRP A 88 -9.58 -3.36 1.04
C TRP A 88 -10.66 -3.55 -0.03
N ASN A 89 -11.16 -4.78 -0.14
CA ASN A 89 -12.10 -5.17 -1.20
C ASN A 89 -13.47 -4.46 -1.08
N THR A 90 -13.81 -3.96 0.10
CA THR A 90 -14.99 -3.11 0.36
C THR A 90 -14.85 -1.70 -0.21
N ASP A 91 -13.62 -1.27 -0.53
CA ASP A 91 -13.30 0.03 -1.11
C ASP A 91 -12.86 -0.08 -2.58
N ALA A 92 -12.90 -1.28 -3.15
CA ALA A 92 -12.55 -1.55 -4.55
C ALA A 92 -13.62 -1.07 -5.55
N HIS A 93 -14.29 0.04 -5.24
CA HIS A 93 -15.26 0.75 -6.07
C HIS A 93 -14.63 2.03 -6.60
N ARG A 94 -15.01 2.41 -7.82
CA ARG A 94 -14.44 3.58 -8.51
C ARG A 94 -14.46 4.86 -7.65
N ASP A 95 -15.54 5.09 -6.92
CA ASP A 95 -15.77 6.27 -6.10
C ASP A 95 -15.16 6.18 -4.70
N LEU A 96 -14.72 5.00 -4.25
CA LEU A 96 -14.21 4.76 -2.89
C LEU A 96 -12.69 4.64 -2.80
N ILE A 97 -11.99 4.33 -3.90
CA ILE A 97 -10.52 4.19 -3.91
C ILE A 97 -9.81 5.46 -3.43
N VAL A 98 -10.18 6.64 -3.94
CA VAL A 98 -9.54 7.91 -3.55
C VAL A 98 -9.83 8.26 -2.07
N PRO A 99 -11.10 8.20 -1.58
CA PRO A 99 -11.38 8.32 -0.14
C PRO A 99 -10.65 7.32 0.75
N ALA A 100 -10.53 6.06 0.32
CA ALA A 100 -9.84 5.03 1.07
C ALA A 100 -8.34 5.36 1.21
N LEU A 101 -7.68 5.77 0.13
CA LEU A 101 -6.28 6.22 0.20
C LEU A 101 -6.12 7.45 1.10
N LYS A 102 -7.03 8.43 1.04
CA LYS A 102 -6.98 9.58 1.95
C LYS A 102 -7.08 9.17 3.43
N THR A 103 -7.87 8.14 3.72
CA THR A 103 -7.96 7.56 5.07
C THR A 103 -6.65 6.89 5.48
N THR A 104 -6.06 6.08 4.60
CA THR A 104 -4.71 5.51 4.77
C THR A 104 -3.68 6.59 5.06
N LEU A 105 -3.65 7.67 4.28
CA LEU A 105 -2.72 8.79 4.43
C LEU A 105 -2.87 9.51 5.77
N LYS A 106 -4.12 9.71 6.23
CA LYS A 106 -4.39 10.25 7.57
C LYS A 106 -3.82 9.38 8.67
N LYS A 107 -3.99 8.04 8.59
CA LYS A 107 -3.44 7.11 9.58
C LYS A 107 -1.92 7.09 9.56
N LEU A 108 -1.32 7.10 8.36
CA LEU A 108 0.13 7.16 8.18
C LEU A 108 0.75 8.51 8.59
N GLY A 109 -0.06 9.58 8.71
CA GLY A 109 0.44 10.93 8.97
C GLY A 109 1.30 11.48 7.83
N THR A 110 0.98 11.14 6.57
CA THR A 110 1.78 11.51 5.40
C THR A 110 0.92 11.98 4.23
N GLU A 111 1.50 12.70 3.28
CA GLU A 111 0.77 13.24 2.12
C GLU A 111 0.69 12.27 0.94
N TYR A 112 1.53 11.23 0.92
CA TYR A 112 1.56 10.23 -0.14
C TYR A 112 2.03 8.85 0.33
N VAL A 113 1.61 7.82 -0.41
CA VAL A 113 2.28 6.52 -0.42
C VAL A 113 3.16 6.39 -1.65
N ASP A 114 4.24 5.63 -1.53
CA ASP A 114 5.17 5.39 -2.62
C ASP A 114 4.57 4.42 -3.64
N LEU A 115 3.77 3.47 -3.15
CA LEU A 115 3.03 2.50 -3.95
C LEU A 115 1.64 2.24 -3.38
N TYR A 116 0.61 2.32 -4.23
CA TYR A 116 -0.75 1.92 -3.88
C TYR A 116 -1.22 0.76 -4.75
N LEU A 117 -1.63 -0.36 -4.14
CA LEU A 117 -1.97 -1.58 -4.85
C LEU A 117 -3.44 -1.93 -4.68
N ILE A 118 -4.14 -2.31 -5.76
CA ILE A 118 -5.41 -3.03 -5.62
C ILE A 118 -5.12 -4.38 -4.93
N HIS A 119 -5.59 -4.56 -3.70
CA HIS A 119 -5.19 -5.70 -2.84
C HIS A 119 -5.60 -7.06 -3.43
N TRP A 120 -6.82 -7.15 -3.95
CA TRP A 120 -7.30 -8.31 -4.68
C TRP A 120 -8.17 -7.86 -5.86
N PRO A 121 -8.24 -8.63 -6.96
CA PRO A 121 -9.21 -8.41 -8.02
C PRO A 121 -10.63 -8.85 -7.61
N VAL A 122 -11.11 -8.33 -6.48
CA VAL A 122 -12.38 -8.64 -5.81
C VAL A 122 -13.02 -7.33 -5.37
N ARG A 123 -14.34 -7.23 -5.56
CA ARG A 123 -15.15 -6.12 -5.06
C ARG A 123 -16.22 -6.68 -4.13
N LEU A 124 -16.26 -6.19 -2.90
CA LEU A 124 -17.27 -6.54 -1.91
C LEU A 124 -18.26 -5.39 -1.76
N ARG A 125 -19.45 -5.69 -1.22
CA ARG A 125 -20.33 -4.67 -0.66
C ARG A 125 -19.56 -3.76 0.31
N HIS A 126 -19.82 -2.46 0.24
CA HIS A 126 -19.12 -1.49 1.09
C HIS A 126 -19.64 -1.48 2.53
N ASP A 127 -20.90 -1.84 2.74
CA ASP A 127 -21.62 -1.75 4.02
C ASP A 127 -21.47 -2.99 4.92
N LEU A 128 -20.42 -3.79 4.71
CA LEU A 128 -20.13 -4.94 5.57
C LEU A 128 -19.69 -4.49 6.96
N GLU A 129 -20.33 -5.03 7.99
CA GLU A 129 -19.95 -4.78 9.39
C GLU A 129 -18.54 -5.29 9.69
N ASN A 130 -18.19 -6.48 9.19
CA ASN A 130 -16.84 -7.00 9.23
C ASN A 130 -16.31 -7.21 7.80
N PRO A 131 -15.39 -6.37 7.31
CA PRO A 131 -14.92 -6.45 5.93
C PRO A 131 -14.09 -7.71 5.63
N THR A 132 -13.66 -8.45 6.65
CA THR A 132 -12.87 -9.69 6.51
C THR A 132 -13.71 -10.97 6.58
N VAL A 133 -14.98 -10.86 7.00
CA VAL A 133 -15.92 -11.97 7.09
C VAL A 133 -17.06 -11.71 6.12
N PHE A 134 -17.05 -12.40 4.99
CA PHE A 134 -18.01 -12.21 3.90
C PHE A 134 -18.41 -13.54 3.29
N THR A 135 -19.60 -13.59 2.69
CA THR A 135 -20.08 -14.75 1.92
C THR A 135 -20.04 -14.44 0.43
N LYS A 136 -20.46 -15.42 -0.39
CA LYS A 136 -20.50 -15.26 -1.85
C LYS A 136 -21.48 -14.16 -2.28
N GLU A 137 -22.55 -13.97 -1.52
CA GLU A 137 -23.61 -12.98 -1.76
C GLU A 137 -23.11 -11.53 -1.59
N ASP A 138 -22.02 -11.34 -0.84
CA ASP A 138 -21.38 -10.04 -0.66
C ASP A 138 -20.42 -9.66 -1.80
N VAL A 139 -20.06 -10.63 -2.65
CA VAL A 139 -19.13 -10.43 -3.76
C VAL A 139 -19.88 -9.85 -4.96
N LEU A 140 -19.44 -8.67 -5.40
CA LEU A 140 -19.97 -7.97 -6.56
C LEU A 140 -19.11 -8.24 -7.79
N PRO A 141 -19.65 -8.08 -9.02
CA PRO A 141 -18.84 -8.12 -10.23
C PRO A 141 -17.68 -7.14 -10.14
N PHE A 142 -16.45 -7.60 -10.40
CA PHE A 142 -15.26 -6.75 -10.29
C PHE A 142 -15.14 -5.83 -11.50
N ASP A 143 -15.18 -4.52 -11.27
CA ASP A 143 -15.07 -3.47 -12.29
C ASP A 143 -13.59 -3.09 -12.49
N ILE A 144 -12.88 -3.85 -13.33
CA ILE A 144 -11.44 -3.63 -13.58
C ILE A 144 -11.19 -2.20 -14.06
N GLU A 145 -12.00 -1.70 -15.00
CA GLU A 145 -11.81 -0.38 -15.61
C GLU A 145 -12.09 0.74 -14.63
N GLY A 146 -13.25 0.70 -13.96
CA GLY A 146 -13.64 1.74 -13.00
C GLY A 146 -12.69 1.81 -11.81
N THR A 147 -12.33 0.67 -11.23
CA THR A 147 -11.38 0.61 -10.11
C THR A 147 -9.99 1.08 -10.55
N TRP A 148 -9.51 0.68 -11.72
CA TRP A 148 -8.19 1.15 -12.20
C TRP A 148 -8.17 2.65 -12.52
N LYS A 149 -9.21 3.19 -13.16
CA LYS A 149 -9.30 4.65 -13.39
C LYS A 149 -9.24 5.46 -12.10
N ALA A 150 -9.77 4.91 -11.00
CA ALA A 150 -9.66 5.55 -9.70
C ALA A 150 -8.24 5.45 -9.11
N MET A 151 -7.51 4.37 -9.36
CA MET A 151 -6.08 4.27 -9.03
C MET A 151 -5.27 5.30 -9.84
N GLU A 152 -5.54 5.44 -11.14
CA GLU A 152 -4.91 6.47 -11.99
C GLU A 152 -5.19 7.89 -11.46
N GLU A 153 -6.37 8.13 -10.90
CA GLU A 153 -6.69 9.39 -10.24
C GLU A 153 -5.85 9.60 -8.96
N CYS A 154 -5.65 8.58 -8.12
CA CYS A 154 -4.72 8.66 -6.99
C CYS A 154 -3.30 9.05 -7.43
N TYR A 155 -2.83 8.51 -8.56
CA TYR A 155 -1.55 8.89 -9.14
C TYR A 155 -1.53 10.35 -9.62
N LYS A 156 -2.54 10.77 -10.39
CA LYS A 156 -2.66 12.16 -10.90
C LYS A 156 -2.74 13.21 -9.80
N LEU A 157 -3.43 12.89 -8.70
CA LEU A 157 -3.52 13.73 -7.51
C LEU A 157 -2.20 13.78 -6.71
N GLY A 158 -1.21 12.94 -7.04
CA GLY A 158 0.10 12.90 -6.39
C GLY A 158 0.11 12.23 -5.01
N ILE A 159 -1.02 11.67 -4.59
CA ILE A 159 -1.23 10.98 -3.29
C ILE A 159 -0.75 9.51 -3.33
N ALA A 160 -0.50 8.98 -4.53
CA ALA A 160 0.27 7.76 -4.74
C ALA A 160 1.36 8.01 -5.80
N LYS A 161 2.63 7.76 -5.49
CA LYS A 161 3.74 7.98 -6.45
C LYS A 161 3.83 6.89 -7.51
N SER A 162 3.37 5.69 -7.19
CA SER A 162 3.19 4.57 -8.10
C SER A 162 1.89 3.85 -7.78
N ILE A 163 1.29 3.22 -8.78
CA ILE A 163 0.09 2.40 -8.61
C ILE A 163 0.32 1.02 -9.20
N GLY A 164 -0.33 0.02 -8.61
CA GLY A 164 -0.18 -1.36 -9.04
C GLY A 164 -1.32 -2.24 -8.58
N ILE A 165 -1.08 -3.54 -8.66
CA ILE A 165 -2.06 -4.58 -8.38
C ILE A 165 -1.43 -5.65 -7.48
N CYS A 166 -2.28 -6.45 -6.83
CA CYS A 166 -1.87 -7.58 -6.03
C CYS A 166 -2.83 -8.76 -6.31
N ASN A 167 -2.29 -9.97 -6.38
CA ASN A 167 -3.02 -11.21 -6.66
C ASN A 167 -3.70 -11.27 -8.04
N TYR A 168 -3.17 -10.56 -9.05
CA TYR A 168 -3.70 -10.63 -10.41
C TYR A 168 -3.07 -11.79 -11.19
N GLY A 169 -3.91 -12.73 -11.64
CA GLY A 169 -3.53 -13.72 -12.64
C GLY A 169 -3.45 -13.12 -14.05
N ILE A 170 -2.75 -13.84 -14.94
CA ILE A 170 -2.44 -13.41 -16.32
C ILE A 170 -3.65 -12.86 -17.08
N LYS A 171 -4.80 -13.55 -17.01
CA LYS A 171 -6.02 -13.13 -17.73
C LYS A 171 -6.53 -11.74 -17.29
N LYS A 172 -6.50 -11.44 -15.99
CA LYS A 172 -6.95 -10.13 -15.48
C LYS A 172 -5.91 -9.05 -15.73
N LEU A 173 -4.62 -9.37 -15.58
CA LEU A 173 -3.54 -8.45 -15.91
C LEU A 173 -3.56 -8.06 -17.39
N THR A 174 -3.78 -9.01 -18.30
CA THR A 174 -3.85 -8.74 -19.75
C THR A 174 -4.99 -7.76 -20.06
N LYS A 175 -6.20 -8.03 -19.55
CA LYS A 175 -7.35 -7.13 -19.72
C LYS A 175 -7.09 -5.73 -19.15
N LEU A 176 -6.41 -5.66 -18.01
CA LEU A 176 -6.04 -4.38 -17.41
C LEU A 176 -5.07 -3.60 -18.31
N LEU A 177 -4.04 -4.25 -18.85
CA LEU A 177 -3.05 -3.60 -19.71
C LEU A 177 -3.65 -3.09 -21.03
N GLU A 178 -4.72 -3.70 -21.52
CA GLU A 178 -5.45 -3.24 -22.73
C GLU A 178 -6.17 -1.90 -22.52
N ILE A 179 -6.54 -1.57 -21.28
CA ILE A 179 -7.36 -0.39 -20.96
C ILE A 179 -6.63 0.68 -20.14
N ALA A 180 -5.50 0.31 -19.51
CA ALA A 180 -4.76 1.18 -18.62
C ALA A 180 -4.08 2.32 -19.41
N THR A 181 -4.31 3.56 -18.96
CA THR A 181 -3.53 4.72 -19.43
C THR A 181 -2.17 4.76 -18.73
N ILE A 182 -2.16 4.46 -17.43
CA ILE A 182 -0.95 4.29 -16.62
C ILE A 182 -0.81 2.80 -16.33
N PRO A 183 0.22 2.10 -16.82
CA PRO A 183 0.38 0.67 -16.57
C PRO A 183 0.70 0.41 -15.08
N PRO A 184 0.29 -0.74 -14.51
CA PRO A 184 0.65 -1.09 -13.13
C PRO A 184 2.17 -1.20 -13.01
N ALA A 185 2.73 -0.58 -11.97
CA ALA A 185 4.16 -0.62 -11.68
C ALA A 185 4.60 -1.95 -11.08
N VAL A 186 3.72 -2.59 -10.32
CA VAL A 186 3.96 -3.84 -9.59
C VAL A 186 2.72 -4.73 -9.66
N ASN A 187 2.93 -6.04 -9.77
CA ASN A 187 1.95 -7.06 -9.41
C ASN A 187 2.52 -7.87 -8.24
N GLN A 188 2.02 -7.64 -7.02
CA GLN A 188 2.46 -8.37 -5.83
C GLN A 188 1.74 -9.72 -5.77
N VAL A 189 2.48 -10.83 -5.69
CA VAL A 189 1.95 -12.20 -5.75
C VAL A 189 2.69 -13.10 -4.74
N PRO A 190 2.11 -14.26 -4.35
CA PRO A 190 2.80 -15.27 -3.54
C PRO A 190 4.06 -15.85 -4.20
#